data_AF-A0A933VS62-F1
#
_entry.id   AF-A0A933VS62-F1
#
_cell.length_a   1.000
_cell.length_b   1.000
_cell.length_c   1.000
_cell.angle_alpha   90.00
_cell.angle_beta   90.00
_cell.angle_gamma   90.00
#
_symmetry.space_group_name_H-M   'P 1'
#
loop_
_entity.id
_entity.type
_entity.pdbx_description
1 polymer ?
#
loop_
_entity_poly.entity_id
_entity_poly.type
_entity_poly.pdbx_seq_one_letter_code
_entity_poly.pdbx_strand_id
1 'polypeptide(L)'
;MDLRELFNALYDKLLLRDVFGKVVPGGALIVCVLASLFGVDTLVHVLDKMTSVLWLEAVGSSWIVGFALQYLGETCCLLKTHPSGKKKSETRGIFCKKTYPSGEEKPETRPTFYEKWAQFHQIATPHERLHAERLNVIKEACGNAAISIVCGVSITLFGVRVRGAFSWYPLVPVSAVSLGLAFALWRMHVSHVERYGEFVKGTIGFREKMTRNTSVPSGVRRSQFAGLTRTSDKDLEMFDVRADLFFESPRNHIPSPRSYGVLYLLRRDICRCLERDHDTNVETSHVTLWPGGMAILAGIDLLGKFHEGDDESGQVGQRFRAFICKYFQPISAEEAETIYQLRNSLLHSFGLYSRTKSHEYRFILSASGVPLVQQMSAGCYQVDLLTLHGKFEDSVKQYAADLNADPMLQENFRKMFPCYGSIRIG
;
A
#
# COMPACT_ATOMS: atom_id res chain seq x y z
N MET A 1 -12.47 -16.21 10.22
CA MET A 1 -11.96 -14.82 10.22
C MET A 1 -10.51 -14.89 10.63
N ASP A 2 -9.61 -14.39 9.77
CA ASP A 2 -8.18 -14.42 10.04
C ASP A 2 -7.86 -13.48 11.23
N LEU A 3 -6.96 -13.90 12.13
CA LEU A 3 -6.49 -13.07 13.25
C LEU A 3 -5.94 -11.73 12.75
N ARG A 4 -5.33 -11.72 11.55
CA ARG A 4 -4.84 -10.51 10.90
C ARG A 4 -5.97 -9.56 10.49
N GLU A 5 -7.07 -10.09 9.97
CA GLU A 5 -8.26 -9.29 9.64
C GLU A 5 -8.90 -8.71 10.90
N LEU A 6 -9.00 -9.51 11.97
CA LEU A 6 -9.48 -9.03 13.27
C LEU A 6 -8.60 -7.91 13.82
N PHE A 7 -7.29 -8.10 13.79
CA PHE A 7 -6.33 -7.11 14.26
C PHE A 7 -6.40 -5.82 13.44
N ASN A 8 -6.45 -5.92 12.10
CA ASN A 8 -6.59 -4.75 11.24
C ASN A 8 -7.92 -4.02 11.49
N ALA A 9 -9.02 -4.76 11.64
CA ALA A 9 -10.31 -4.16 11.95
C ALA A 9 -10.30 -3.46 13.31
N LEU A 10 -9.72 -4.08 14.34
CA LEU A 10 -9.58 -3.50 15.68
C LEU A 10 -8.70 -2.24 15.65
N TYR A 11 -7.55 -2.33 14.98
CA TYR A 11 -6.59 -1.23 14.91
C TYR A 11 -7.13 -0.04 14.11
N ASP A 12 -7.57 -0.27 12.87
CA ASP A 12 -7.99 0.81 11.98
C ASP A 12 -9.36 1.40 12.41
N LYS A 13 -10.32 0.57 12.82
CA LYS A 13 -11.69 1.04 13.13
C LYS A 13 -11.93 1.45 14.57
N LEU A 14 -11.28 0.81 15.55
CA LEU A 14 -11.49 1.14 16.96
C LEU A 14 -10.38 2.03 17.50
N LEU A 15 -9.12 1.58 17.41
CA LEU A 15 -8.01 2.31 18.02
C LEU A 15 -7.74 3.64 17.31
N LEU A 16 -7.47 3.62 16.00
CA LEU A 16 -7.15 4.85 15.29
C LEU A 16 -8.35 5.81 15.24
N ARG A 17 -9.52 5.31 14.84
CA ARG A 17 -10.70 6.18 14.66
C ARG A 17 -11.29 6.66 15.98
N ASP A 18 -11.67 5.74 16.85
CA ASP A 18 -12.46 6.08 18.03
C ASP A 18 -11.57 6.51 19.20
N VAL A 19 -10.44 5.82 19.44
CA VAL A 19 -9.54 6.20 20.55
C VAL A 19 -8.77 7.48 20.21
N PHE A 20 -7.96 7.48 19.15
CA PHE A 20 -7.15 8.67 18.82
C PHE A 20 -7.98 9.81 18.24
N GLY A 21 -9.01 9.50 17.45
CA GLY A 21 -9.85 10.53 16.83
C GLY A 21 -10.84 11.21 17.79
N LYS A 22 -11.29 10.54 18.87
CA LYS A 22 -12.36 11.03 19.74
C LYS A 22 -12.03 10.98 21.23
N VAL A 23 -11.65 9.81 21.75
CA VAL A 23 -11.42 9.61 23.19
C VAL A 23 -10.26 10.48 23.67
N VAL A 24 -9.10 10.44 23.00
CA VAL A 24 -7.93 11.21 23.39
C VAL A 24 -8.20 12.73 23.42
N PRO A 25 -8.72 13.37 22.36
CA PRO A 25 -9.03 14.81 22.42
C PRO A 25 -10.13 15.14 23.43
N GLY A 26 -11.20 14.33 23.52
CA GLY A 26 -12.24 14.60 24.52
C GLY A 26 -11.74 14.46 25.96
N GLY A 27 -10.93 13.44 26.24
CA GLY A 27 -10.30 13.21 27.54
C GLY A 27 -9.33 14.32 27.93
N ALA A 28 -8.53 14.80 26.97
CA ALA A 28 -7.66 15.96 27.20
C ALA A 28 -8.44 17.21 27.61
N LEU A 29 -9.56 17.49 26.96
CA LEU A 29 -10.43 18.61 27.34
C LEU A 29 -11.06 18.42 28.72
N ILE A 30 -11.56 17.22 29.04
CA ILE A 30 -12.11 16.90 30.36
C ILE A 30 -11.06 17.12 31.44
N VAL A 31 -9.84 16.64 31.25
CA VAL A 31 -8.72 16.86 32.19
C VAL A 31 -8.46 18.35 32.39
N CYS A 32 -8.43 19.15 31.32
CA CYS A 32 -8.29 20.60 31.45
C CYS A 32 -9.43 21.23 32.27
N VAL A 33 -10.69 20.83 32.02
CA VAL A 33 -11.86 21.32 32.78
C VAL A 33 -11.75 20.94 34.25
N LEU A 34 -11.52 19.66 34.56
CA LEU A 34 -11.43 19.18 35.94
C LEU A 34 -10.25 19.79 36.69
N ALA A 35 -9.08 19.91 36.05
CA ALA A 35 -7.93 20.60 36.64
C ALA A 35 -8.26 22.08 36.92
N SER A 36 -8.99 22.73 36.01
CA SER A 36 -9.44 24.13 36.14
C SER A 36 -10.53 24.34 37.18
N LEU A 37 -11.28 23.29 37.57
CA LEU A 37 -12.31 23.32 38.62
C LEU A 37 -11.79 22.89 40.00
N PHE A 38 -11.00 21.81 40.09
CA PHE A 38 -10.57 21.20 41.35
C PHE A 38 -9.09 21.36 41.70
N GLY A 39 -8.24 21.67 40.71
CA GLY A 39 -6.79 21.73 40.86
C GLY A 39 -6.12 20.42 40.43
N VAL A 40 -4.85 20.50 40.05
CA VAL A 40 -4.10 19.36 39.51
C VAL A 40 -3.90 18.28 40.59
N ASP A 41 -3.54 18.67 41.82
CA ASP A 41 -3.28 17.71 42.90
C ASP A 41 -4.53 16.90 43.26
N THR A 42 -5.67 17.57 43.40
CA THR A 42 -6.97 16.93 43.63
C THR A 42 -7.34 15.99 42.49
N LEU A 43 -7.13 16.42 41.24
CA LEU A 43 -7.42 15.59 40.08
C LEU A 43 -6.54 14.32 40.06
N VAL A 44 -5.23 14.46 40.28
CA VAL A 44 -4.31 13.31 40.35
C VAL A 44 -4.74 12.33 41.44
N HIS A 45 -5.13 12.83 42.62
CA HIS A 45 -5.62 11.99 43.71
C HIS A 45 -6.91 11.26 43.34
N VAL A 46 -7.86 11.91 42.67
CA VAL A 46 -9.08 11.27 42.18
C VAL A 46 -8.76 10.19 41.15
N LEU A 47 -7.90 10.48 40.17
CA LEU A 47 -7.51 9.53 39.13
C LEU A 47 -6.83 8.27 39.71
N ASP A 48 -6.00 8.43 40.74
CA ASP A 48 -5.34 7.31 41.46
C ASP A 48 -6.36 6.37 42.15
N LYS A 49 -7.51 6.91 42.56
CA LYS A 49 -8.57 6.16 43.26
C LYS A 49 -9.69 5.66 42.34
N MET A 50 -9.61 5.91 41.03
CA MET A 50 -10.64 5.47 40.10
C MET A 50 -10.66 3.95 39.92
N THR A 51 -11.83 3.35 40.11
CA THR A 51 -12.08 1.94 39.80
C THR A 51 -12.15 1.71 38.29
N SER A 52 -12.03 0.46 37.84
CA SER A 52 -12.14 0.12 36.42
C SER A 52 -13.48 0.55 35.79
N VAL A 53 -14.58 0.53 36.56
CA VAL A 53 -15.89 1.00 36.11
C VAL A 53 -15.87 2.51 35.85
N LEU A 54 -15.30 3.29 36.77
CA LEU A 54 -15.16 4.74 36.59
C LEU A 54 -14.23 5.07 35.41
N TRP A 55 -13.18 4.28 35.18
CA TRP A 55 -12.34 4.43 33.99
C TRP A 55 -13.11 4.18 32.70
N LEU A 56 -13.97 3.17 32.67
CA LEU A 56 -14.83 2.91 31.50
C LEU A 56 -15.81 4.06 31.24
N GLU A 57 -16.42 4.61 32.29
CA GLU A 57 -17.29 5.79 32.19
C GLU A 57 -16.52 7.03 31.72
N ALA A 58 -15.30 7.24 32.20
CA ALA A 58 -14.45 8.34 31.76
C ALA A 58 -14.05 8.21 30.29
N VAL A 59 -13.74 7.00 29.80
CA VAL A 59 -13.49 6.74 28.37
C VAL A 59 -14.74 7.01 27.54
N GLY A 60 -15.91 6.54 27.96
CA GLY A 60 -17.19 6.79 27.30
C GLY A 60 -17.53 8.28 27.23
N SER A 61 -17.33 9.00 28.34
CA SER A 61 -17.55 10.45 28.42
C SER A 61 -16.58 11.21 27.51
N SER A 62 -15.30 10.80 27.50
CA SER A 62 -14.28 11.36 26.61
C SER A 62 -14.65 11.18 25.13
N TRP A 63 -15.18 10.02 24.75
CA TRP A 63 -15.67 9.77 23.39
C TRP A 63 -16.80 10.75 23.00
N ILE A 64 -17.79 10.96 23.87
CA ILE A 64 -18.90 11.89 23.64
C ILE A 64 -18.39 13.33 23.49
N VAL A 65 -17.49 13.78 24.37
CA VAL A 65 -16.87 15.11 24.28
C VAL A 65 -16.08 15.27 22.98
N GLY A 66 -15.40 14.22 22.51
CA GLY A 66 -14.73 14.22 21.20
C GLY A 66 -15.69 14.49 20.03
N PHE A 67 -16.91 13.93 20.06
CA PHE A 67 -17.94 14.26 19.06
C PHE A 67 -18.45 15.69 19.17
N ALA A 68 -18.69 16.17 20.39
CA ALA A 68 -19.11 17.56 20.60
C ALA A 68 -18.06 18.55 20.08
N LEU A 69 -16.77 18.28 20.32
CA LEU A 69 -15.65 19.04 19.79
C LEU A 69 -15.64 19.07 18.27
N GLN A 70 -15.84 17.92 17.63
CA GLN A 70 -15.91 17.86 16.18
C GLN A 70 -17.07 18.69 15.63
N TYR A 71 -18.27 18.53 16.20
CA TYR A 71 -19.46 19.28 15.79
C TYR A 71 -19.27 20.79 15.93
N LEU A 72 -18.68 21.23 17.05
CA LEU A 72 -18.31 22.63 17.26
C LEU A 72 -17.34 23.11 16.18
N GLY A 73 -16.31 22.33 15.90
CA GLY A 73 -15.32 22.62 14.87
C GLY A 73 -15.90 22.79 13.48
N GLU A 74 -16.82 21.90 13.10
CA GLU A 74 -17.54 21.97 11.83
C GLU A 74 -18.48 23.17 11.76
N THR A 75 -19.23 23.43 12.84
CA THR A 75 -20.16 24.58 12.94
C THR A 75 -19.41 25.92 12.85
N CYS A 76 -18.23 26.01 13.44
CA CYS A 76 -17.36 27.19 13.38
C CYS A 76 -16.52 27.26 12.09
N CYS A 77 -16.68 26.32 11.14
CA CYS A 77 -15.86 26.20 9.94
C CYS A 77 -14.35 26.03 10.20
N LEU A 78 -13.96 25.61 11.42
CA LEU A 78 -12.57 25.33 11.80
C LEU A 78 -12.13 23.96 11.29
N LEU A 79 -13.06 23.00 11.29
CA LEU A 79 -12.87 21.68 10.69
C LEU A 79 -13.59 21.59 9.36
N LYS A 80 -12.89 21.05 8.38
CA LYS A 80 -13.46 20.74 7.07
C LYS A 80 -13.60 19.23 6.98
N THR A 81 -14.84 18.76 6.88
CA THR A 81 -15.11 17.34 6.61
C THR A 81 -14.72 16.95 5.20
N HIS A 82 -14.86 17.88 4.26
CA HIS A 82 -14.68 17.66 2.84
C HIS A 82 -13.84 18.75 2.18
N PRO A 83 -13.07 18.42 1.13
CA PRO A 83 -12.41 19.40 0.30
C PRO A 83 -13.49 20.28 -0.36
N SER A 84 -13.69 21.49 0.16
CA SER A 84 -14.53 22.46 -0.53
C SER A 84 -13.82 22.79 -1.85
N GLY A 85 -14.39 22.37 -2.98
CA GLY A 85 -13.88 22.77 -4.29
C GLY A 85 -13.79 24.29 -4.33
N LYS A 86 -12.57 24.83 -4.29
CA LYS A 86 -12.31 26.27 -4.23
C LYS A 86 -12.95 26.93 -5.45
N LYS A 87 -14.20 27.41 -5.33
CA LYS A 87 -14.58 28.62 -6.07
C LYS A 87 -13.95 29.76 -5.27
N LYS A 88 -12.94 30.39 -5.85
CA LYS A 88 -12.29 31.63 -5.39
C LYS A 88 -13.28 32.82 -5.36
N SER A 89 -14.55 32.63 -5.00
CA SER A 89 -15.49 33.75 -4.88
C SER A 89 -15.48 34.26 -3.44
N GLU A 90 -14.78 35.37 -3.28
CA GLU A 90 -15.08 36.47 -2.34
C GLU A 90 -15.52 36.06 -0.93
N THR A 91 -14.53 36.11 -0.05
CA THR A 91 -14.67 36.29 1.39
C THR A 91 -15.58 37.50 1.70
N ARG A 92 -16.86 37.27 1.99
CA ARG A 92 -17.70 38.23 2.72
C ARG A 92 -18.47 37.54 3.84
N GLY A 93 -18.01 37.76 5.07
CA GLY A 93 -18.82 37.70 6.28
C GLY A 93 -18.84 36.37 7.04
N ILE A 94 -18.49 36.45 8.33
CA ILE A 94 -18.44 35.36 9.33
C ILE A 94 -19.84 34.80 9.70
N PHE A 95 -20.92 35.36 9.15
CA PHE A 95 -22.28 34.84 9.26
C PHE A 95 -22.93 34.71 7.88
N CYS A 96 -22.44 33.77 7.07
CA CYS A 96 -23.00 33.53 5.74
C CYS A 96 -24.29 32.68 5.87
N LYS A 97 -25.41 33.34 6.20
CA LYS A 97 -26.74 32.85 5.79
C LYS A 97 -26.71 32.82 4.26
N LYS A 98 -26.62 31.63 3.67
CA LYS A 98 -26.83 31.43 2.23
C LYS A 98 -28.29 31.74 1.89
N THR A 99 -28.63 33.02 1.75
CA THR A 99 -29.79 33.42 0.95
C THR A 99 -29.37 33.25 -0.50
N TYR A 100 -29.76 32.12 -1.11
CA TYR A 100 -29.64 31.96 -2.55
C TYR A 100 -30.52 33.04 -3.21
N PRO A 101 -29.98 33.89 -4.10
CA PRO A 101 -30.78 34.82 -4.84
C PRO A 101 -31.81 34.02 -5.66
N SER A 102 -33.09 34.30 -5.39
CA SER A 102 -34.25 33.75 -6.09
C SER A 102 -34.21 34.22 -7.55
N GLY A 103 -33.55 33.49 -8.44
CA GLY A 103 -33.63 33.79 -9.87
C GLY A 103 -32.57 33.20 -10.80
N GLU A 104 -31.43 32.70 -10.30
CA GLU A 104 -30.43 32.08 -11.18
C GLU A 104 -30.76 30.61 -11.45
N GLU A 105 -30.84 30.27 -12.74
CA GLU A 105 -30.98 28.90 -13.26
C GLU A 105 -30.06 27.95 -12.49
N LYS A 106 -30.63 26.85 -11.98
CA LYS A 106 -29.89 25.83 -11.23
C LYS A 106 -28.71 25.38 -12.08
N PRO A 107 -27.46 25.73 -11.74
CA PRO A 107 -26.31 25.21 -12.47
C PRO A 107 -26.40 23.68 -12.40
N GLU A 108 -26.23 23.00 -13.55
CA GLU A 108 -26.15 21.55 -13.66
C GLU A 108 -25.56 20.98 -12.37
N THR A 109 -26.36 20.18 -11.66
CA THR A 109 -26.11 19.75 -10.29
C THR A 109 -24.78 19.02 -10.24
N ARG A 110 -23.71 19.75 -9.93
CA ARG A 110 -22.38 19.17 -9.72
C ARG A 110 -22.56 18.14 -8.62
N PRO A 111 -22.07 16.90 -8.83
CA PRO A 111 -22.35 15.83 -7.90
C PRO A 111 -21.85 16.22 -6.52
N THR A 112 -22.73 16.03 -5.53
CA THR A 112 -22.42 16.34 -4.13
C THR A 112 -21.22 15.53 -3.68
N PHE A 113 -20.54 15.97 -2.62
CA PHE A 113 -19.43 15.17 -2.06
C PHE A 113 -19.90 13.73 -1.74
N TYR A 114 -21.12 13.59 -1.20
CA TYR A 114 -21.70 12.29 -0.86
C TYR A 114 -21.91 11.40 -2.08
N GLU A 115 -22.33 11.96 -3.22
CA GLU A 115 -22.43 11.20 -4.47
C GLU A 115 -21.06 10.70 -4.95
N LYS A 116 -20.03 11.57 -4.92
CA LYS A 116 -18.66 11.16 -5.26
C LYS A 116 -18.13 10.11 -4.29
N TRP A 117 -18.47 10.22 -3.02
CA TRP A 117 -18.05 9.25 -2.01
C TRP A 117 -18.75 7.90 -2.17
N ALA A 118 -20.03 7.90 -2.50
CA ALA A 118 -20.78 6.69 -2.85
C ALA A 118 -20.21 6.05 -4.12
N GLN A 119 -19.92 6.85 -5.16
CA GLN A 119 -19.27 6.40 -6.38
C GLN A 119 -17.90 5.79 -6.08
N PHE A 120 -17.07 6.45 -5.25
CA PHE A 120 -15.80 5.92 -4.79
C PHE A 120 -15.97 4.57 -4.11
N HIS A 121 -16.94 4.42 -3.20
CA HIS A 121 -17.19 3.14 -2.54
C HIS A 121 -17.55 2.03 -3.54
N GLN A 122 -18.32 2.32 -4.58
CA GLN A 122 -18.69 1.33 -5.58
C GLN A 122 -17.50 0.85 -6.42
N ILE A 123 -16.57 1.74 -6.76
CA ILE A 123 -15.48 1.44 -7.71
C ILE A 123 -14.12 1.16 -7.06
N ALA A 124 -13.92 1.58 -5.82
CA ALA A 124 -12.64 1.45 -5.12
C ALA A 124 -12.41 0.03 -4.63
N THR A 125 -11.18 -0.44 -4.76
CA THR A 125 -10.70 -1.71 -4.21
C THR A 125 -10.71 -1.67 -2.67
N PRO A 126 -10.71 -2.83 -1.99
CA PRO A 126 -10.62 -2.88 -0.52
C PRO A 126 -9.41 -2.12 0.04
N HIS A 127 -8.26 -2.19 -0.63
CA HIS A 127 -7.06 -1.46 -0.23
C HIS A 127 -7.22 0.06 -0.37
N GLU A 128 -7.82 0.54 -1.46
CA GLU A 128 -8.10 1.97 -1.65
C GLU A 128 -9.09 2.49 -0.60
N ARG A 129 -10.13 1.71 -0.25
CA ARG A 129 -11.07 2.06 0.82
C ARG A 129 -10.38 2.18 2.18
N LEU A 130 -9.50 1.22 2.50
CA LEU A 130 -8.72 1.24 3.73
C LEU A 130 -7.79 2.47 3.79
N HIS A 131 -7.14 2.81 2.66
CA HIS A 131 -6.30 3.99 2.58
C HIS A 131 -7.10 5.30 2.76
N ALA A 132 -8.29 5.39 2.14
CA ALA A 132 -9.20 6.51 2.33
C ALA A 132 -9.66 6.63 3.79
N GLU A 133 -9.98 5.51 4.45
CA GLU A 133 -10.38 5.48 5.86
C GLU A 133 -9.24 5.97 6.76
N ARG A 134 -7.99 5.53 6.53
CA ARG A 134 -6.83 6.04 7.28
C ARG A 134 -6.62 7.55 7.13
N LEU A 135 -6.74 8.07 5.91
CA LEU A 135 -6.68 9.52 5.67
C LEU A 135 -7.83 10.26 6.37
N ASN A 136 -9.03 9.67 6.40
CA ASN A 136 -10.18 10.21 7.12
C ASN A 136 -9.96 10.24 8.65
N VAL A 137 -9.36 9.19 9.20
CA VAL A 137 -9.07 9.12 10.63
C VAL A 137 -7.99 10.14 11.02
N ILE A 138 -6.90 10.22 10.25
CA ILE A 138 -5.82 11.17 10.53
C ILE A 138 -6.34 12.61 10.47
N LYS A 139 -7.13 12.98 9.45
CA LYS A 139 -7.68 14.35 9.37
C LYS A 139 -8.56 14.67 10.58
N GLU A 140 -9.39 13.73 11.04
CA GLU A 140 -10.31 13.93 12.18
C GLU A 140 -9.53 14.07 13.49
N ALA A 141 -8.58 13.17 13.75
CA ALA A 141 -7.74 13.21 14.94
C ALA A 141 -6.98 14.53 15.07
N CYS A 142 -6.37 15.01 13.97
CA CYS A 142 -5.66 16.29 13.96
C CYS A 142 -6.60 17.46 14.26
N GLY A 143 -7.78 17.47 13.64
CA GLY A 143 -8.76 18.52 13.81
C GLY A 143 -9.29 18.61 15.24
N ASN A 144 -9.74 17.47 15.77
CA ASN A 144 -10.31 17.38 17.11
C ASN A 144 -9.26 17.69 18.18
N ALA A 145 -8.02 17.23 18.01
CA ALA A 145 -6.93 17.56 18.91
C ALA A 145 -6.60 19.06 18.90
N ALA A 146 -6.55 19.70 17.73
CA ALA A 146 -6.30 21.14 17.63
C ALA A 146 -7.36 21.95 18.40
N ILE A 147 -8.64 21.63 18.22
CA ILE A 147 -9.73 22.31 18.93
C ILE A 147 -9.68 22.03 20.43
N SER A 148 -9.45 20.77 20.82
CA SER A 148 -9.30 20.40 22.22
C SER A 148 -8.23 21.22 22.91
N ILE A 149 -7.08 21.43 22.28
CA ILE A 149 -5.98 22.20 22.85
C ILE A 149 -6.37 23.68 22.99
N VAL A 150 -6.97 24.29 21.96
CA VAL A 150 -7.41 25.70 22.01
C VAL A 150 -8.44 25.90 23.14
N CYS A 151 -9.43 25.02 23.24
CA CYS A 151 -10.43 25.06 24.30
C CYS A 151 -9.80 24.81 25.68
N GLY A 152 -8.92 23.81 25.80
CA GLY A 152 -8.25 23.46 27.04
C GLY A 152 -7.37 24.58 27.59
N VAL A 153 -6.58 25.24 26.73
CA VAL A 153 -5.78 26.43 27.10
C VAL A 153 -6.69 27.56 27.57
N SER A 154 -7.77 27.85 26.84
CA SER A 154 -8.72 28.91 27.19
C SER A 154 -9.38 28.67 28.56
N ILE A 155 -9.83 27.44 28.81
CA ILE A 155 -10.45 27.03 30.09
C ILE A 155 -9.45 27.09 31.23
N THR A 156 -8.22 26.64 31.01
CA THR A 156 -7.15 26.66 32.04
C THR A 156 -6.79 28.08 32.44
N LEU A 157 -6.58 28.96 31.46
CA LEU A 157 -6.29 30.37 31.73
C LEU A 157 -7.43 31.05 32.48
N PHE A 158 -8.68 30.77 32.10
CA PHE A 158 -9.85 31.27 32.80
C PHE A 158 -9.95 30.75 34.24
N GLY A 159 -9.79 29.45 34.45
CA GLY A 159 -9.84 28.82 35.77
C GLY A 159 -8.78 29.36 36.73
N VAL A 160 -7.54 29.51 36.25
CA VAL A 160 -6.45 30.11 37.03
C VAL A 160 -6.78 31.56 37.41
N ARG A 161 -7.32 32.33 36.46
CA ARG A 161 -7.71 33.73 36.70
C ARG A 161 -8.80 33.86 37.76
N VAL A 162 -9.78 32.96 37.74
CA VAL A 162 -10.90 32.95 38.70
C VAL A 162 -10.44 32.59 40.11
N ARG A 163 -9.51 31.64 40.26
CA ARG A 163 -9.04 31.22 41.58
C ARG A 163 -8.09 32.20 42.26
N GLY A 164 -7.48 33.13 41.51
CA GLY A 164 -6.46 34.04 42.04
C GLY A 164 -5.22 33.33 42.61
N ALA A 165 -5.07 32.03 42.34
CA ALA A 165 -4.18 31.13 43.08
C ALA A 165 -2.81 30.90 42.42
N PHE A 166 -2.48 31.64 41.34
CA PHE A 166 -1.25 31.36 40.61
C PHE A 166 -0.67 32.61 39.94
N SER A 167 0.66 32.70 39.98
CA SER A 167 1.43 33.61 39.13
C SER A 167 1.24 33.19 37.67
N TRP A 168 0.77 34.09 36.80
CA TRP A 168 0.47 33.79 35.40
C TRP A 168 1.72 33.54 34.55
N TYR A 169 2.89 33.98 35.01
CA TYR A 169 4.17 33.89 34.30
C TYR A 169 4.54 32.49 33.79
N PRO A 170 4.47 31.40 34.58
CA PRO A 170 4.73 30.03 34.09
C PRO A 170 3.71 29.50 33.08
N LEU A 171 2.48 30.02 33.07
CA LEU A 171 1.43 29.53 32.17
C LEU A 171 1.54 30.11 30.76
N VAL A 172 2.14 31.29 30.62
CA VAL A 172 2.36 31.94 29.32
C VAL A 172 3.18 31.06 28.36
N PRO A 173 4.38 30.55 28.71
CA PRO A 173 5.16 29.73 27.79
C PRO A 173 4.47 28.41 27.45
N VAL A 174 3.82 27.76 28.44
CA VAL A 174 3.09 26.51 28.20
C VAL A 174 1.90 26.71 27.27
N SER A 175 1.17 27.81 27.45
CA SER A 175 0.03 28.17 26.59
C SER A 175 0.51 28.50 25.18
N ALA A 176 1.62 29.25 25.04
CA ALA A 176 2.21 29.58 23.75
C ALA A 176 2.64 28.32 22.97
N VAL A 177 3.33 27.39 23.62
CA VAL A 177 3.72 26.10 23.01
C VAL A 177 2.49 25.29 22.61
N SER A 178 1.49 25.21 23.49
CA SER A 178 0.24 24.47 23.24
C SER A 178 -0.52 25.06 22.05
N LEU A 179 -0.63 26.38 21.95
CA LEU A 179 -1.26 27.04 20.80
C LEU A 179 -0.45 26.85 19.50
N GLY A 180 0.89 26.83 19.58
CA GLY A 180 1.76 26.47 18.46
C GLY A 180 1.50 25.05 17.94
N LEU A 181 1.36 24.08 18.85
CA LEU A 181 0.99 22.70 18.51
C LEU A 181 -0.41 22.61 17.92
N ALA A 182 -1.39 23.33 18.50
CA ALA A 182 -2.74 23.39 17.98
C ALA A 182 -2.78 23.93 16.55
N PHE A 183 -2.00 24.98 16.27
CA PHE A 183 -1.86 25.53 14.92
C PHE A 183 -1.24 24.52 13.95
N ALA A 184 -0.17 23.82 14.36
CA ALA A 184 0.46 22.79 13.54
C ALA A 184 -0.51 21.63 13.23
N LEU A 185 -1.27 21.16 14.22
CA LEU A 185 -2.29 20.13 14.05
C LEU A 185 -3.44 20.60 13.14
N TRP A 186 -3.89 21.84 13.28
CA TRP A 186 -4.89 22.41 12.38
C TRP A 186 -4.38 22.52 10.93
N ARG A 187 -3.13 22.94 10.72
CA ARG A 187 -2.49 22.94 9.39
C ARG A 187 -2.41 21.53 8.81
N MET A 188 -2.07 20.54 9.63
CA MET A 188 -2.04 19.13 9.24
C MET A 188 -3.44 18.63 8.86
N HIS A 189 -4.47 18.97 9.64
CA HIS A 189 -5.88 18.69 9.30
C HIS A 189 -6.23 19.22 7.90
N VAL A 190 -5.95 20.50 7.62
CA VAL A 190 -6.23 21.10 6.31
C VAL A 190 -5.50 20.37 5.18
N SER A 191 -4.22 20.02 5.37
CA SER A 191 -3.45 19.28 4.37
C SER A 191 -4.03 17.88 4.12
N HIS A 192 -4.45 17.17 5.16
CA HIS A 192 -5.05 15.85 5.02
C HIS A 192 -6.45 15.88 4.41
N VAL A 193 -7.22 16.95 4.61
CA VAL A 193 -8.49 17.16 3.89
C VAL A 193 -8.26 17.29 2.39
N GLU A 194 -7.23 18.04 1.97
CA GLU A 194 -6.87 18.19 0.56
C GLU A 194 -6.37 16.85 -0.02
N ARG A 195 -5.43 16.16 0.65
CA ARG A 195 -4.92 14.83 0.21
C ARG A 195 -6.02 13.79 0.09
N TYR A 196 -6.93 13.74 1.06
CA TYR A 196 -8.09 12.85 1.03
C TYR A 196 -8.98 13.15 -0.18
N GLY A 197 -9.21 14.42 -0.47
CA GLY A 197 -9.96 14.87 -1.64
C GLY A 197 -9.32 14.47 -2.97
N GLU A 198 -8.02 14.70 -3.09
CA GLU A 198 -7.23 14.35 -4.27
C GLU A 198 -7.20 12.84 -4.49
N PHE A 199 -7.04 12.06 -3.42
CA PHE A 199 -7.05 10.60 -3.47
C PHE A 199 -8.39 10.08 -4.02
N VAL A 200 -9.51 10.50 -3.42
CA VAL A 200 -10.86 10.09 -3.86
C VAL A 200 -11.11 10.50 -5.32
N LYS A 201 -10.75 11.74 -5.69
CA LYS A 201 -10.90 12.23 -7.06
C LYS A 201 -10.02 11.47 -8.06
N GLY A 202 -8.78 11.14 -7.67
CA GLY A 202 -7.81 10.40 -8.46
C GLY A 202 -8.30 8.99 -8.77
N THR A 203 -8.79 8.26 -7.76
CA THR A 203 -9.35 6.92 -7.93
C THR A 203 -10.57 6.93 -8.85
N ILE A 204 -11.49 7.87 -8.67
CA ILE A 204 -12.66 8.02 -9.57
C ILE A 204 -12.21 8.31 -11.01
N GLY A 205 -11.36 9.31 -11.20
CA GLY A 205 -10.91 9.72 -12.53
C GLY A 205 -10.13 8.64 -13.26
N PHE A 206 -9.33 7.85 -12.54
CA PHE A 206 -8.60 6.72 -13.10
C PHE A 206 -9.55 5.60 -13.58
N ARG A 207 -10.55 5.24 -12.78
CA ARG A 207 -11.56 4.24 -13.15
C ARG A 207 -12.43 4.69 -14.32
N GLU A 208 -12.87 5.95 -14.33
CA GLU A 208 -13.64 6.50 -15.45
C GLU A 208 -12.86 6.47 -16.76
N LYS A 209 -11.56 6.77 -16.72
CA LYS A 209 -10.67 6.66 -17.90
C LYS A 209 -10.54 5.22 -18.38
N MET A 210 -10.38 4.25 -17.47
CA MET A 210 -10.37 2.83 -17.85
C MET A 210 -11.68 2.38 -18.50
N THR A 211 -12.84 2.80 -17.96
CA THR A 211 -14.15 2.44 -18.51
C THR A 211 -14.35 3.04 -19.90
N ARG A 212 -13.92 4.29 -20.14
CA ARG A 212 -13.98 4.91 -21.48
C ARG A 212 -13.05 4.24 -22.49
N ASN A 213 -11.88 3.77 -22.07
CA ASN A 213 -10.94 3.10 -22.97
C ASN A 213 -11.36 1.65 -23.30
N THR A 214 -12.21 1.04 -22.47
CA THR A 214 -12.71 -0.33 -22.68
C THR A 214 -14.04 -0.40 -23.43
N SER A 215 -14.76 0.72 -23.56
CA SER A 215 -15.86 0.83 -24.52
C SER A 215 -15.29 0.91 -25.94
N VAL A 216 -14.94 -0.26 -26.50
CA VAL A 216 -14.62 -0.42 -27.91
C VAL A 216 -15.81 0.10 -28.73
N PRO A 217 -15.58 0.95 -29.75
CA PRO A 217 -16.66 1.40 -30.63
C PRO A 217 -17.35 0.17 -31.21
N SER A 218 -18.64 0.03 -30.92
CA SER A 218 -19.52 -1.06 -31.39
C SER A 218 -19.70 -1.11 -32.92
N GLY A 219 -18.88 -0.39 -33.68
CA GLY A 219 -18.87 -0.32 -35.15
C GLY A 219 -17.70 -1.02 -35.84
N VAL A 220 -16.71 -1.58 -35.13
CA VAL A 220 -15.61 -2.32 -35.80
C VAL A 220 -16.09 -3.73 -36.14
N ARG A 221 -16.52 -3.90 -37.40
CA ARG A 221 -16.95 -5.16 -38.01
C ARG A 221 -15.99 -6.29 -37.67
N ARG A 222 -16.54 -7.37 -37.12
CA ARG A 222 -15.94 -8.67 -36.82
C ARG A 222 -15.35 -9.41 -38.05
N SER A 223 -15.24 -8.77 -39.21
CA SER A 223 -14.92 -9.41 -40.49
C SER A 223 -13.47 -9.24 -40.97
N GLN A 224 -12.57 -8.63 -40.18
CA GLN A 224 -11.16 -8.46 -40.57
C GLN A 224 -10.14 -9.28 -39.76
N PHE A 225 -10.57 -10.07 -38.75
CA PHE A 225 -9.69 -10.92 -37.96
C PHE A 225 -9.84 -12.43 -38.26
N ALA A 226 -10.31 -12.79 -39.45
CA ALA A 226 -10.43 -14.18 -39.89
C ALA A 226 -9.19 -14.70 -40.66
N GLY A 227 -8.09 -13.95 -40.72
CA GLY A 227 -6.98 -14.21 -41.65
C GLY A 227 -5.60 -14.44 -41.04
N LEU A 228 -5.46 -14.57 -39.72
CA LEU A 228 -4.18 -14.94 -39.10
C LEU A 228 -4.21 -16.43 -38.75
N THR A 229 -4.01 -17.26 -39.77
CA THR A 229 -3.68 -18.67 -39.61
C THR A 229 -2.33 -18.77 -38.91
N ARG A 230 -2.40 -18.96 -37.60
CA ARG A 230 -1.36 -19.42 -36.68
C ARG A 230 -0.62 -20.59 -37.34
N THR A 231 0.61 -20.36 -37.78
CA THR A 231 1.51 -21.41 -38.27
C THR A 231 1.73 -22.40 -37.14
N SER A 232 1.47 -23.68 -37.42
CA SER A 232 1.38 -24.76 -36.45
C SER A 232 2.75 -25.15 -35.86
N ASP A 233 3.23 -24.39 -34.89
CA ASP A 233 3.75 -25.07 -33.71
C ASP A 233 2.52 -25.55 -32.93
N LYS A 234 2.45 -26.85 -32.65
CA LYS A 234 1.44 -27.37 -31.73
C LYS A 234 1.76 -26.81 -30.36
N ASP A 235 1.31 -25.59 -30.10
CA ASP A 235 1.25 -25.00 -28.77
C ASP A 235 0.59 -26.05 -27.88
N LEU A 236 1.39 -26.66 -27.00
CA LEU A 236 0.90 -27.60 -26.01
C LEU A 236 -0.18 -26.86 -25.22
N GLU A 237 -1.45 -27.18 -25.47
CA GLU A 237 -2.54 -26.70 -24.62
C GLU A 237 -2.20 -27.12 -23.19
N MET A 238 -2.02 -26.13 -22.31
CA MET A 238 -1.78 -26.42 -20.90
C MET A 238 -3.06 -27.03 -20.31
N PHE A 239 -2.90 -27.77 -19.21
CA PHE A 239 -4.03 -28.39 -18.50
C PHE A 239 -5.12 -27.38 -18.02
N ASP A 240 -4.83 -26.07 -18.01
CA ASP A 240 -5.71 -25.00 -17.55
C ASP A 240 -5.42 -23.69 -18.30
N VAL A 241 -6.47 -22.95 -18.70
CA VAL A 241 -6.36 -21.64 -19.39
C VAL A 241 -5.61 -20.59 -18.56
N ARG A 242 -5.61 -20.74 -17.23
CA ARG A 242 -4.82 -19.91 -16.32
C ARG A 242 -3.33 -20.20 -16.45
N ALA A 243 -2.96 -21.46 -16.70
CA ALA A 243 -1.59 -21.83 -16.97
C ALA A 243 -1.13 -21.26 -18.32
N ASP A 244 -1.97 -21.26 -19.35
CA ASP A 244 -1.67 -20.58 -20.62
C ASP A 244 -1.34 -19.10 -20.39
N LEU A 245 -2.15 -18.39 -19.60
CA LEU A 245 -1.90 -16.99 -19.25
C LEU A 245 -0.61 -16.80 -18.44
N PHE A 246 -0.26 -17.75 -17.57
CA PHE A 246 0.92 -17.68 -16.70
C PHE A 246 2.22 -17.89 -17.47
N PHE A 247 2.23 -18.87 -18.39
CA PHE A 247 3.40 -19.27 -19.17
C PHE A 247 3.51 -18.58 -20.53
N GLU A 248 2.57 -17.68 -20.84
CA GLU A 248 2.57 -16.82 -22.01
C GLU A 248 3.98 -16.32 -22.38
N SER A 249 4.28 -16.36 -23.68
CA SER A 249 5.61 -16.00 -24.17
C SER A 249 5.90 -14.53 -23.87
N PRO A 250 7.06 -14.19 -23.27
CA PRO A 250 7.42 -12.79 -23.01
C PRO A 250 7.62 -11.98 -24.30
N ARG A 251 7.70 -12.65 -25.46
CA ARG A 251 7.79 -12.03 -26.79
C ARG A 251 6.43 -11.53 -27.30
N ASN A 252 5.34 -12.06 -26.78
CA ASN A 252 4.01 -11.70 -27.25
C ASN A 252 3.63 -10.31 -26.74
N HIS A 253 3.48 -9.34 -27.63
CA HIS A 253 3.00 -8.01 -27.25
C HIS A 253 1.50 -8.05 -26.95
N ILE A 254 1.14 -8.02 -25.67
CA ILE A 254 -0.26 -7.94 -25.24
C ILE A 254 -0.60 -6.50 -24.80
N PRO A 255 -1.46 -5.76 -25.54
CA PRO A 255 -1.80 -4.38 -25.21
C PRO A 255 -2.61 -4.28 -23.91
N SER A 256 -2.38 -3.19 -23.16
CA SER A 256 -3.14 -2.83 -21.96
C SER A 256 -4.45 -2.11 -22.32
N PRO A 257 -5.52 -2.20 -21.50
CA PRO A 257 -5.59 -2.87 -20.19
C PRO A 257 -6.01 -4.34 -20.28
N ARG A 258 -5.34 -5.23 -19.53
CA ARG A 258 -5.70 -6.66 -19.42
C ARG A 258 -5.20 -7.26 -18.11
N SER A 259 -5.66 -8.46 -17.79
CA SER A 259 -4.97 -9.35 -16.86
C SER A 259 -3.77 -9.98 -17.57
N TYR A 260 -2.64 -10.01 -16.89
CA TYR A 260 -1.39 -10.60 -17.34
C TYR A 260 -0.95 -11.68 -16.37
N GLY A 261 -0.29 -12.73 -16.87
CA GLY A 261 0.46 -13.64 -16.01
C GLY A 261 1.60 -12.89 -15.32
N VAL A 262 1.76 -13.07 -14.01
CA VAL A 262 2.87 -12.42 -13.28
C VAL A 262 4.23 -12.93 -13.78
N LEU A 263 4.34 -14.23 -14.07
CA LEU A 263 5.54 -14.83 -14.65
C LEU A 263 5.83 -14.27 -16.05
N TYR A 264 4.82 -14.10 -16.91
CA TYR A 264 4.96 -13.44 -18.21
C TYR A 264 5.58 -12.03 -18.08
N LEU A 265 5.08 -11.21 -17.15
CA LEU A 265 5.60 -9.85 -16.94
C LEU A 265 7.05 -9.87 -16.45
N LEU A 266 7.37 -10.74 -15.49
CA LEU A 266 8.74 -10.90 -14.99
C LEU A 266 9.68 -11.30 -16.13
N ARG A 267 9.33 -12.33 -16.92
CA ARG A 267 10.14 -12.77 -18.07
C ARG A 267 10.34 -11.65 -19.10
N ARG A 268 9.29 -10.88 -19.41
CA ARG A 268 9.39 -9.73 -20.32
C ARG A 268 10.33 -8.65 -19.77
N ASP A 269 10.21 -8.32 -18.49
CA ASP A 269 11.01 -7.26 -17.89
C ASP A 269 12.48 -7.71 -17.68
N ILE A 270 12.75 -9.00 -17.42
CA ILE A 270 14.10 -9.60 -17.43
C ILE A 270 14.78 -9.37 -18.78
N CYS A 271 14.10 -9.71 -19.88
CA CYS A 271 14.67 -9.55 -21.20
C CYS A 271 14.95 -8.07 -21.55
N ARG A 272 14.08 -7.15 -21.13
CA ARG A 272 14.32 -5.70 -21.27
C ARG A 272 15.56 -5.26 -20.49
N CYS A 273 15.76 -5.80 -19.29
CA CYS A 273 16.91 -5.46 -18.46
C CYS A 273 18.23 -6.03 -19.00
N LEU A 274 18.19 -7.22 -19.58
CA LEU A 274 19.37 -7.91 -20.11
C LEU A 274 19.62 -7.65 -21.60
N GLU A 275 18.86 -6.73 -22.20
CA GLU A 275 19.15 -6.10 -23.50
C GLU A 275 19.43 -7.06 -24.66
N ARG A 276 18.65 -8.12 -24.72
CA ARG A 276 18.40 -8.75 -26.02
C ARG A 276 17.21 -8.04 -26.63
N ASP A 277 17.44 -7.29 -27.69
CA ASP A 277 16.35 -6.90 -28.59
C ASP A 277 15.62 -8.18 -28.98
N HIS A 278 14.35 -8.26 -28.58
CA HIS A 278 13.55 -9.47 -28.68
C HIS A 278 13.30 -9.92 -30.12
N ASP A 279 13.31 -8.97 -31.07
CA ASP A 279 13.01 -9.21 -32.47
C ASP A 279 14.29 -9.41 -33.30
N THR A 280 15.40 -8.78 -32.89
CA THR A 280 16.65 -8.80 -33.68
C THR A 280 17.79 -9.58 -33.03
N ASN A 281 17.70 -9.92 -31.74
CA ASN A 281 18.76 -10.52 -30.93
C ASN A 281 20.08 -9.71 -30.93
N VAL A 282 20.00 -8.42 -31.24
CA VAL A 282 21.12 -7.47 -31.22
C VAL A 282 21.25 -6.91 -29.80
N GLU A 283 22.49 -6.85 -29.29
CA GLU A 283 22.81 -6.21 -28.01
C GLU A 283 22.49 -4.72 -28.09
N THR A 284 21.65 -4.21 -27.18
CA THR A 284 21.52 -2.77 -26.97
C THR A 284 22.62 -2.28 -26.02
N SER A 285 22.75 -0.96 -25.81
CA SER A 285 23.98 -0.36 -25.27
C SER A 285 24.10 -0.30 -23.74
N HIS A 286 23.10 -0.72 -22.96
CA HIS A 286 22.99 -0.56 -21.49
C HIS A 286 22.36 -1.74 -20.71
N VAL A 287 23.10 -2.83 -20.48
CA VAL A 287 22.61 -3.95 -19.63
C VAL A 287 22.38 -3.46 -18.19
N THR A 288 21.15 -3.60 -17.70
CA THR A 288 20.77 -3.24 -16.32
C THR A 288 20.78 -4.49 -15.42
N LEU A 289 21.99 -4.92 -15.07
CA LEU A 289 22.24 -6.16 -14.32
C LEU A 289 21.42 -6.27 -13.03
N TRP A 290 21.36 -5.20 -12.24
CA TRP A 290 20.75 -5.28 -10.93
C TRP A 290 19.23 -5.52 -10.99
N PRO A 291 18.42 -4.68 -11.68
CA PRO A 291 17.00 -4.99 -11.88
C PRO A 291 16.75 -6.33 -12.57
N GLY A 292 17.59 -6.71 -13.55
CA GLY A 292 17.49 -8.01 -14.22
C GLY A 292 17.69 -9.18 -13.25
N GLY A 293 18.74 -9.14 -12.43
CA GLY A 293 19.00 -10.15 -11.40
C GLY A 293 17.88 -10.26 -10.38
N MET A 294 17.33 -9.12 -9.91
CA MET A 294 16.17 -9.11 -9.02
C MET A 294 14.94 -9.77 -9.65
N ALA A 295 14.65 -9.46 -10.92
CA ALA A 295 13.50 -10.01 -11.63
C ALA A 295 13.64 -11.53 -11.87
N ILE A 296 14.84 -12.02 -12.21
CA ILE A 296 15.10 -13.47 -12.35
C ILE A 296 14.85 -14.18 -11.01
N LEU A 297 15.44 -13.69 -9.92
CA LEU A 297 15.32 -14.31 -8.61
C LEU A 297 13.88 -14.26 -8.08
N ALA A 298 13.14 -13.19 -8.39
CA ALA A 298 11.70 -13.11 -8.11
C ALA A 298 10.89 -14.13 -8.91
N GLY A 299 11.27 -14.39 -10.18
CA GLY A 299 10.69 -15.44 -11.00
C GLY A 299 10.93 -16.84 -10.43
N ILE A 300 12.14 -17.11 -9.93
CA ILE A 300 12.47 -18.39 -9.26
C ILE A 300 11.68 -18.52 -7.94
N ASP A 301 11.63 -17.49 -7.10
CA ASP A 301 10.83 -17.47 -5.86
C ASP A 301 9.34 -17.74 -6.17
N LEU A 302 8.81 -17.12 -7.23
CA LEU A 302 7.43 -17.33 -7.70
C LEU A 302 7.20 -18.79 -8.08
N LEU A 303 8.05 -19.36 -8.95
CA LEU A 303 7.92 -20.75 -9.38
C LEU A 303 8.09 -21.74 -8.22
N GLY A 304 8.97 -21.45 -7.26
CA GLY A 304 9.12 -22.25 -6.04
C GLY A 304 7.84 -22.31 -5.21
N LYS A 305 7.08 -21.21 -5.09
CA LYS A 305 5.76 -21.23 -4.44
C LYS A 305 4.76 -22.11 -5.19
N PHE A 306 4.72 -21.99 -6.51
CA PHE A 306 3.83 -22.78 -7.36
C PHE A 306 4.18 -24.27 -7.34
N HIS A 307 5.47 -24.61 -7.30
CA HIS A 307 5.96 -25.98 -7.19
C HIS A 307 5.54 -26.65 -5.88
N GLU A 308 5.71 -25.94 -4.76
CA GLU A 308 5.40 -26.48 -3.42
C GLU A 308 3.92 -26.34 -3.04
N GLY A 309 3.18 -25.47 -3.74
CA GLY A 309 1.78 -25.17 -3.42
C GLY A 309 1.63 -24.43 -2.09
N ASP A 310 2.64 -23.68 -1.67
CA ASP A 310 2.71 -23.07 -0.33
C ASP A 310 3.42 -21.70 -0.35
N ASP A 311 2.94 -20.79 0.49
CA ASP A 311 3.50 -19.46 0.72
C ASP A 311 3.78 -19.14 2.20
N GLU A 312 3.79 -20.14 3.08
CA GLU A 312 4.11 -19.98 4.50
C GLU A 312 5.44 -19.25 4.72
N SER A 313 5.45 -18.37 5.72
CA SER A 313 6.64 -17.62 6.14
C SER A 313 7.68 -18.56 6.76
N GLY A 314 8.96 -18.26 6.56
CA GLY A 314 10.07 -19.05 7.11
C GLY A 314 10.54 -20.20 6.20
N GLN A 315 9.71 -20.62 5.24
CA GLN A 315 10.05 -21.70 4.30
C GLN A 315 10.64 -21.21 2.96
N VAL A 316 10.76 -19.89 2.76
CA VAL A 316 11.24 -19.30 1.49
C VAL A 316 12.55 -19.91 1.02
N GLY A 317 13.54 -20.02 1.89
CA GLY A 317 14.84 -20.58 1.51
C GLY A 317 14.82 -22.08 1.22
N GLN A 318 13.94 -22.85 1.85
CA GLN A 318 13.77 -24.27 1.54
C GLN A 318 13.13 -24.42 0.16
N ARG A 319 12.01 -23.72 -0.10
CA ARG A 319 11.29 -23.78 -1.38
C ARG A 319 12.15 -23.31 -2.56
N PHE A 320 12.89 -22.22 -2.38
CA PHE A 320 13.80 -21.69 -3.40
C PHE A 320 14.88 -22.72 -3.78
N ARG A 321 15.55 -23.31 -2.77
CA ARG A 321 16.56 -24.34 -2.99
C ARG A 321 15.99 -25.62 -3.60
N ALA A 322 14.81 -26.07 -3.14
CA ALA A 322 14.14 -27.24 -3.70
C ALA A 322 13.84 -27.06 -5.20
N PHE A 323 13.32 -25.89 -5.59
CA PHE A 323 13.06 -25.58 -6.99
C PHE A 323 14.33 -25.56 -7.85
N ILE A 324 15.37 -24.86 -7.40
CA ILE A 324 16.66 -24.81 -8.11
C ILE A 324 17.27 -26.21 -8.23
N CYS A 325 17.35 -26.96 -7.13
CA CYS A 325 17.90 -28.31 -7.16
C CYS A 325 17.11 -29.24 -8.09
N LYS A 326 15.81 -29.04 -8.28
CA LYS A 326 15.03 -29.85 -9.24
C LYS A 326 15.26 -29.42 -10.70
N TYR A 327 15.20 -28.12 -10.98
CA TYR A 327 15.07 -27.63 -12.36
C TYR A 327 16.32 -27.00 -12.97
N PHE A 328 17.39 -26.75 -12.21
CA PHE A 328 18.62 -26.11 -12.73
C PHE A 328 19.72 -27.12 -13.11
N GLN A 329 19.37 -28.40 -13.31
CA GLN A 329 20.34 -29.46 -13.54
C GLN A 329 21.22 -29.24 -14.79
N PRO A 330 22.52 -29.61 -14.75
CA PRO A 330 23.29 -29.93 -13.54
C PRO A 330 23.52 -28.66 -12.69
N ILE A 331 23.40 -28.79 -11.37
CA ILE A 331 23.77 -27.77 -10.40
C ILE A 331 24.27 -28.43 -9.11
N SER A 332 25.37 -27.93 -8.55
CA SER A 332 25.89 -28.41 -7.26
C SER A 332 25.12 -27.80 -6.08
N ALA A 333 25.17 -28.45 -4.92
CA ALA A 333 24.57 -27.93 -3.69
C ALA A 333 25.19 -26.57 -3.27
N GLU A 334 26.49 -26.37 -3.54
CA GLU A 334 27.19 -25.13 -3.26
C GLU A 334 26.75 -23.98 -4.17
N GLU A 335 26.55 -24.24 -5.46
CA GLU A 335 26.01 -23.26 -6.40
C GLU A 335 24.57 -22.87 -6.04
N ALA A 336 23.72 -23.85 -5.71
CA ALA A 336 22.36 -23.61 -5.28
C ALA A 336 22.30 -22.75 -4.00
N GLU A 337 23.19 -23.01 -3.04
CA GLU A 337 23.34 -22.17 -1.85
C GLU A 337 23.81 -20.76 -2.21
N THR A 338 24.81 -20.64 -3.08
CA THR A 338 25.36 -19.35 -3.51
C THR A 338 24.30 -18.47 -4.19
N ILE A 339 23.46 -19.05 -5.04
CA ILE A 339 22.34 -18.34 -5.69
C ILE A 339 21.27 -17.91 -4.67
N TYR A 340 20.97 -18.76 -3.68
CA TYR A 340 20.07 -18.38 -2.58
C TYR A 340 20.63 -17.21 -1.76
N GLN A 341 21.94 -17.19 -1.49
CA GLN A 341 22.59 -16.09 -0.79
C GLN A 341 22.62 -14.81 -1.64
N LEU A 342 22.76 -14.93 -2.95
CA LEU A 342 22.62 -13.80 -3.87
C LEU A 342 21.21 -13.21 -3.77
N ARG A 343 20.16 -14.06 -3.78
CA ARG A 343 18.77 -13.64 -3.59
C ARG A 343 18.58 -12.85 -2.30
N ASN A 344 19.15 -13.31 -1.19
CA ASN A 344 19.07 -12.56 0.07
C ASN A 344 19.78 -11.21 0.00
N SER A 345 20.97 -11.17 -0.63
CA SER A 345 21.74 -9.93 -0.75
C SER A 345 21.01 -8.85 -1.56
N LEU A 346 20.35 -9.24 -2.65
CA LEU A 346 19.61 -8.34 -3.53
C LEU A 346 18.31 -7.88 -2.89
N LEU A 347 17.56 -8.77 -2.24
CA LEU A 347 16.22 -8.45 -1.71
C LEU A 347 16.23 -7.84 -0.31
N HIS A 348 17.28 -8.05 0.49
CA HIS A 348 17.31 -7.61 1.89
C HIS A 348 18.44 -6.64 2.23
N SER A 349 19.58 -6.67 1.53
CA SER A 349 20.75 -5.87 1.89
C SER A 349 21.10 -4.78 0.88
N PHE A 350 20.56 -4.82 -0.33
CA PHE A 350 20.79 -3.84 -1.40
C PHE A 350 22.28 -3.50 -1.61
N GLY A 351 23.18 -4.45 -1.37
CA GLY A 351 24.62 -4.20 -1.33
C GLY A 351 25.46 -5.37 -1.81
N LEU A 352 24.85 -6.37 -2.46
CA LEU A 352 25.53 -7.57 -2.95
C LEU A 352 26.37 -8.28 -1.87
N TYR A 353 25.90 -8.19 -0.62
CA TYR A 353 26.49 -8.81 0.56
C TYR A 353 25.44 -9.67 1.26
N SER A 354 25.82 -10.89 1.65
CA SER A 354 25.03 -11.76 2.52
C SER A 354 25.94 -12.43 3.55
N ARG A 355 25.37 -12.79 4.70
CA ARG A 355 26.12 -13.45 5.77
C ARG A 355 25.27 -14.51 6.46
N THR A 356 25.87 -15.68 6.63
CA THR A 356 25.35 -16.76 7.48
C THR A 356 26.13 -16.81 8.79
N LYS A 357 25.85 -17.80 9.65
CA LYS A 357 26.62 -17.99 10.89
C LYS A 357 28.08 -18.36 10.61
N SER A 358 28.36 -19.04 9.50
CA SER A 358 29.67 -19.63 9.20
C SER A 358 30.37 -19.02 7.98
N HIS A 359 29.64 -18.35 7.09
CA HIS A 359 30.16 -17.87 5.80
C HIS A 359 29.68 -16.47 5.47
N GLU A 360 30.57 -15.68 4.86
CA GLU A 360 30.25 -14.40 4.25
C GLU A 360 30.27 -14.53 2.72
N TYR A 361 29.33 -13.84 2.07
CA TYR A 361 29.18 -13.81 0.63
C TYR A 361 29.24 -12.36 0.14
N ARG A 362 30.12 -12.10 -0.82
CA ARG A 362 30.21 -10.86 -1.58
C ARG A 362 30.02 -11.19 -3.05
N PHE A 363 29.10 -10.50 -3.70
CA PHE A 363 28.71 -10.81 -5.07
C PHE A 363 29.22 -9.77 -6.07
N ILE A 364 29.67 -10.26 -7.21
CA ILE A 364 29.90 -9.49 -8.44
C ILE A 364 28.90 -10.00 -9.47
N LEU A 365 28.10 -9.10 -10.04
CA LEU A 365 27.20 -9.47 -11.14
C LEU A 365 27.93 -9.30 -12.47
N SER A 366 27.88 -10.32 -13.33
CA SER A 366 28.38 -10.24 -14.70
C SER A 366 27.29 -10.58 -15.71
N ALA A 367 27.54 -10.26 -16.98
CA ALA A 367 26.76 -10.71 -18.14
C ALA A 367 27.73 -11.03 -19.29
N SER A 368 28.76 -11.81 -18.99
CA SER A 368 29.82 -12.18 -19.92
C SER A 368 29.66 -13.59 -20.48
N GLY A 369 28.60 -14.32 -20.11
CA GLY A 369 28.36 -15.68 -20.58
C GLY A 369 29.35 -16.70 -20.00
N VAL A 370 29.89 -16.40 -18.82
CA VAL A 370 30.80 -17.28 -18.07
C VAL A 370 29.99 -18.30 -17.24
N PRO A 371 30.64 -19.27 -16.54
CA PRO A 371 29.91 -20.20 -15.67
C PRO A 371 28.98 -19.49 -14.68
N LEU A 372 27.88 -20.15 -14.33
CA LEU A 372 26.80 -19.59 -13.51
C LEU A 372 27.31 -18.95 -12.22
N VAL A 373 28.21 -19.65 -11.52
CA VAL A 373 28.89 -19.17 -10.32
C VAL A 373 30.39 -19.40 -10.50
N GLN A 374 31.19 -18.38 -10.22
CA GLN A 374 32.64 -18.49 -10.16
C GLN A 374 33.14 -17.90 -8.83
N GLN A 375 33.89 -18.68 -8.07
CA GLN A 375 34.55 -18.18 -6.87
C GLN A 375 35.81 -17.41 -7.26
N MET A 376 35.84 -16.11 -6.98
CA MET A 376 36.97 -15.23 -7.32
C MET A 376 38.02 -15.20 -6.22
N SER A 377 37.57 -15.30 -4.96
CA SER A 377 38.40 -15.42 -3.77
C SER A 377 37.54 -15.96 -2.60
N ALA A 378 38.15 -16.19 -1.43
CA ALA A 378 37.41 -16.65 -0.25
C ALA A 378 36.27 -15.67 0.09
N GLY A 379 35.02 -16.17 0.04
CA GLY A 379 33.81 -15.38 0.27
C GLY A 379 33.40 -14.41 -0.84
N CYS A 380 34.09 -14.38 -1.99
CA CYS A 380 33.76 -13.53 -3.13
C CYS A 380 33.36 -14.37 -4.34
N TYR A 381 32.14 -14.15 -4.84
CA TYR A 381 31.51 -14.93 -5.89
C TYR A 381 31.06 -14.02 -7.03
N GLN A 382 31.41 -14.37 -8.26
CA GLN A 382 30.83 -13.79 -9.46
C GLN A 382 29.64 -14.65 -9.90
N VAL A 383 28.51 -14.01 -10.21
CA VAL A 383 27.32 -14.68 -10.74
C VAL A 383 26.97 -14.07 -12.10
N ASP A 384 26.94 -14.91 -13.13
CA ASP A 384 26.64 -14.49 -14.49
C ASP A 384 25.13 -14.52 -14.75
N LEU A 385 24.57 -13.34 -15.00
CA LEU A 385 23.13 -13.18 -15.17
C LEU A 385 22.59 -13.68 -16.51
N LEU A 386 23.43 -13.77 -17.56
CA LEU A 386 23.01 -14.37 -18.83
C LEU A 386 22.86 -15.88 -18.66
N THR A 387 23.84 -16.52 -18.00
CA THR A 387 23.77 -17.95 -17.68
C THR A 387 22.63 -18.25 -16.71
N LEU A 388 22.42 -17.40 -15.69
CA LEU A 388 21.31 -17.53 -14.75
C LEU A 388 19.95 -17.37 -15.46
N HIS A 389 19.82 -16.41 -16.38
CA HIS A 389 18.61 -16.23 -17.19
C HIS A 389 18.33 -17.44 -18.08
N GLY A 390 19.35 -17.99 -18.74
CA GLY A 390 19.21 -19.21 -19.54
C GLY A 390 18.69 -20.38 -18.70
N LYS A 391 19.31 -20.65 -17.55
CA LYS A 391 18.86 -21.68 -16.60
C LYS A 391 17.43 -21.44 -16.10
N PHE A 392 17.06 -20.19 -15.85
CA PHE A 392 15.70 -19.82 -15.49
C PHE A 392 14.69 -20.13 -16.61
N GLU A 393 14.95 -19.73 -17.85
CA GLU A 393 14.05 -20.01 -18.97
C GLU A 393 13.91 -21.52 -19.25
N ASP A 394 14.98 -22.29 -19.11
CA ASP A 394 14.91 -23.75 -19.24
C ASP A 394 14.12 -24.37 -18.08
N SER A 395 14.28 -23.86 -16.86
CA SER A 395 13.46 -24.29 -15.71
C SER A 395 11.97 -23.99 -15.90
N VAL A 396 11.62 -22.86 -16.53
CA VAL A 396 10.22 -22.51 -16.86
C VAL A 396 9.61 -23.54 -17.79
N LYS A 397 10.34 -23.93 -18.86
CA LYS A 397 9.87 -24.94 -19.82
C LYS A 397 9.70 -26.31 -19.17
N GLN A 398 10.69 -26.74 -18.39
CA GLN A 398 10.65 -28.05 -17.73
C GLN A 398 9.53 -28.09 -16.67
N TYR A 399 9.37 -27.02 -15.87
CA TYR A 399 8.28 -26.93 -14.91
C TYR A 399 6.90 -26.94 -15.60
N ALA A 400 6.75 -26.25 -16.74
CA ALA A 400 5.50 -26.30 -17.51
C ALA A 400 5.18 -27.71 -18.04
N ALA A 401 6.20 -28.45 -18.50
CA ALA A 401 6.04 -29.84 -18.95
C ALA A 401 5.63 -30.76 -17.79
N ASP A 402 6.34 -30.68 -16.66
CA ASP A 402 6.03 -31.45 -15.45
C ASP A 402 4.63 -31.12 -14.92
N LEU A 403 4.25 -29.84 -14.92
CA LEU A 403 2.94 -29.36 -14.49
C LEU A 403 1.81 -29.97 -15.32
N ASN A 404 2.00 -30.18 -16.62
CA ASN A 404 1.01 -30.86 -17.45
C ASN A 404 0.93 -32.37 -17.17
N ALA A 405 2.01 -32.98 -16.69
CA ALA A 405 2.09 -34.42 -16.45
C ALA A 405 1.74 -34.84 -15.01
N ASP A 406 1.94 -33.98 -14.02
CA ASP A 406 1.84 -34.30 -12.59
C ASP A 406 0.58 -33.69 -11.94
N PRO A 407 -0.41 -34.51 -11.54
CA PRO A 407 -1.62 -34.03 -10.88
C PRO A 407 -1.38 -33.25 -9.59
N MET A 408 -0.31 -33.54 -8.85
CA MET A 408 0.02 -32.85 -7.61
C MET A 408 0.53 -31.44 -7.91
N LEU A 409 1.37 -31.26 -8.93
CA LEU A 409 1.79 -29.93 -9.38
C LEU A 409 0.62 -29.11 -9.90
N GLN A 410 -0.35 -29.74 -10.59
CA GLN A 410 -1.56 -29.05 -11.02
C GLN A 410 -2.38 -28.53 -9.83
N GLU A 411 -2.49 -29.32 -8.76
CA GLU A 411 -3.19 -28.88 -7.55
C GLU A 411 -2.46 -27.74 -6.85
N ASN A 412 -1.14 -27.85 -6.71
CA ASN A 412 -0.30 -26.78 -6.18
C ASN A 412 -0.45 -25.48 -6.99
N PHE A 413 -0.50 -25.60 -8.33
CA PHE A 413 -0.73 -24.47 -9.20
C PHE A 413 -2.10 -23.83 -9.00
N ARG A 414 -3.18 -24.62 -8.94
CA ARG A 414 -4.54 -24.12 -8.70
C ARG A 414 -4.65 -23.40 -7.36
N LYS A 415 -3.98 -23.92 -6.33
CA LYS A 415 -3.91 -23.30 -5.00
C LYS A 415 -3.21 -21.94 -5.02
N MET A 416 -2.12 -21.81 -5.78
CA MET A 416 -1.31 -20.58 -5.79
C MET A 416 -1.74 -19.51 -6.78
N PHE A 417 -2.44 -19.89 -7.85
CA PHE A 417 -2.83 -18.97 -8.90
C PHE A 417 -3.68 -17.76 -8.43
N PRO A 418 -4.69 -17.89 -7.55
CA PRO A 418 -5.50 -16.75 -7.12
C PRO A 418 -4.71 -15.63 -6.44
N CYS A 419 -3.60 -15.96 -5.79
CA CYS A 419 -2.78 -15.01 -5.05
C CYS A 419 -1.66 -14.41 -5.92
N TYR A 420 -1.09 -15.21 -6.82
CA TYR A 420 0.19 -14.89 -7.48
C TYR A 420 0.18 -15.06 -9.00
N GLY A 421 -0.84 -15.70 -9.56
CA GLY A 421 -0.86 -16.13 -10.96
C GLY A 421 -1.14 -15.00 -11.94
N SER A 422 -1.94 -14.01 -11.56
CA SER A 422 -2.30 -12.92 -12.46
C SER A 422 -2.32 -11.56 -11.78
N ILE A 423 -2.03 -10.52 -12.56
CA ILE A 423 -2.13 -9.13 -12.16
C ILE A 423 -2.84 -8.33 -13.26
N ARG A 424 -3.69 -7.39 -12.85
CA ARG A 424 -4.38 -6.48 -13.78
C ARG A 424 -3.58 -5.19 -13.90
N ILE A 425 -3.10 -4.91 -15.11
CA ILE A 425 -2.41 -3.65 -15.46
C ILE A 425 -3.30 -2.87 -16.41
N GLY A 426 -3.46 -1.57 -16.17
CA GLY A 426 -4.29 -0.70 -16.99
C GLY A 426 -3.96 0.77 -16.89
#